data_AF-A0A7J6BAS8-F1
#
_entry.id   AF-A0A7J6BAS8-F1
#
_cell.length_a   1.000
_cell.length_b   1.000
_cell.length_c   1.000
_cell.angle_alpha   90.00
_cell.angle_beta   90.00
_cell.angle_gamma   90.00
#
_symmetry.space_group_name_H-M   'P 1'
#
loop_
_entity.id
_entity.type
_entity.pdbx_description
1 polymer ?
#
loop_
_entity_poly.entity_id
_entity_poly.type
_entity_poly.pdbx_seq_one_letter_code
_entity_poly.pdbx_strand_id
1 'polypeptide(L)'
;MKEWKTLAFLVTFSILGTGSASFISGKSVHNQRIEHFWRDVWLAVTRKYHDVLHTFEEDGVLDISDILHLSGVQYIFLPSLRTDLEVFIDWWNNHPL
;
A
#
# COMPACT_ATOMS: atom_id res chain seq x y z
N MET A 1 7.34 6.84 -13.59
CA MET A 1 7.76 6.40 -12.24
C MET A 1 7.62 7.44 -11.13
N LYS A 2 7.67 8.77 -11.40
CA LYS A 2 7.47 9.79 -10.35
C LYS A 2 5.98 9.99 -9.98
N GLU A 3 5.07 9.81 -10.93
CA GLU A 3 3.64 10.11 -10.76
C GLU A 3 2.87 9.03 -10.00
N TRP A 4 3.13 7.75 -10.31
CA TRP A 4 2.52 6.60 -9.64
C TRP A 4 2.90 6.49 -8.15
N LYS A 5 4.10 6.96 -7.78
CA LYS A 5 4.51 7.06 -6.38
C LYS A 5 3.62 8.04 -5.62
N THR A 6 3.24 9.16 -6.23
CA THR A 6 2.38 10.18 -5.61
C THR A 6 0.96 9.65 -5.42
N LEU A 7 0.43 8.93 -6.41
CA LEU A 7 -0.92 8.37 -6.35
C LEU A 7 -1.02 7.22 -5.35
N ALA A 8 -0.08 6.27 -5.37
CA ALA A 8 -0.03 5.18 -4.38
C ALA A 8 0.19 5.71 -2.95
N PHE A 9 0.98 6.78 -2.79
CA PHE A 9 1.19 7.45 -1.51
C PHE A 9 -0.09 8.13 -0.98
N LEU A 10 -0.83 8.84 -1.84
CA LEU A 10 -2.09 9.49 -1.45
C LEU A 10 -3.20 8.49 -1.13
N VAL A 11 -3.29 7.39 -1.88
CA VAL A 11 -4.29 6.33 -1.66
C VAL A 11 -3.99 5.60 -0.35
N THR A 12 -2.74 5.22 -0.09
CA THR A 12 -2.36 4.54 1.15
C THR A 12 -2.48 5.47 2.37
N PHE A 13 -2.16 6.76 2.23
CA PHE A 13 -2.31 7.78 3.27
C PHE A 13 -3.79 8.05 3.61
N SER A 14 -4.67 8.07 2.61
CA SER A 14 -6.10 8.27 2.83
C SER A 14 -6.77 7.04 3.47
N ILE A 15 -6.29 5.83 3.15
CA ILE A 15 -6.85 4.57 3.66
C ILE A 15 -6.41 4.26 5.10
N LEU A 16 -5.20 4.66 5.52
CA LEU A 16 -4.65 4.28 6.83
C LEU A 16 -4.91 5.27 7.97
N GLY A 17 -5.56 6.41 7.71
CA GLY A 17 -6.01 7.33 8.73
C GLY A 17 -4.90 8.19 9.35
N THR A 18 -5.25 9.46 9.57
CA THR A 18 -4.41 10.48 10.18
C THR A 18 -4.14 10.15 11.66
N GLY A 19 -2.99 9.56 11.94
CA GLY A 19 -2.57 9.31 13.32
C GLY A 19 -1.09 9.00 13.41
N SER A 20 -0.28 10.06 13.57
CA SER A 20 1.15 10.06 13.93
C SER A 20 2.17 10.28 12.79
N ALA A 21 2.56 11.55 12.68
CA ALA A 21 3.93 12.06 12.54
C ALA A 21 4.66 12.11 11.18
N SER A 22 5.08 13.36 10.88
CA SER A 22 6.29 13.81 10.17
C SER A 22 6.40 13.54 8.66
N PHE A 23 5.55 14.20 7.88
CA PHE A 23 5.83 14.43 6.48
C PHE A 23 6.83 15.59 6.32
N ILE A 24 8.08 15.28 5.93
CA ILE A 24 9.07 16.26 5.51
C ILE A 24 9.28 16.11 4.00
N SER A 25 8.84 17.11 3.23
CA SER A 25 8.95 17.14 1.77
C SER A 25 10.21 17.90 1.33
N GLY A 26 11.03 17.25 0.49
CA GLY A 26 12.24 17.79 -0.14
C GLY A 26 12.98 16.68 -0.90
N LYS A 27 13.82 17.01 -1.90
CA LYS A 27 14.62 15.99 -2.64
C LYS A 27 15.55 15.29 -1.65
N SER A 28 15.11 14.14 -1.14
CA SER A 28 15.76 13.50 0.00
C SER A 28 16.55 12.29 -0.47
N VAL A 29 17.81 12.52 -0.82
CA VAL A 29 18.85 11.45 -0.85
C VAL A 29 19.01 10.80 0.54
N HIS A 30 18.50 11.44 1.59
CA HIS A 30 18.47 10.92 2.96
C HIS A 30 17.25 10.02 3.24
N ASN A 31 16.26 9.95 2.35
CA ASN A 31 15.09 9.08 2.47
C ASN A 31 15.27 7.75 1.73
N GLN A 32 16.48 7.47 1.23
CA GLN A 32 16.78 6.28 0.44
C GLN A 32 16.34 4.98 1.14
N ARG A 33 16.54 4.91 2.47
CA ARG A 33 16.23 3.72 3.27
C ARG A 33 14.73 3.49 3.41
N ILE A 34 13.97 4.57 3.62
CA ILE A 34 12.50 4.54 3.64
C ILE A 34 11.98 4.22 2.24
N GLU A 35 12.55 4.80 1.18
CA GLU A 35 12.18 4.47 -0.19
C GLU A 35 12.46 3.01 -0.57
N HIS A 36 13.56 2.44 -0.11
CA HIS A 36 13.88 1.03 -0.33
C HIS A 36 12.89 0.14 0.43
N PHE A 37 12.67 0.42 1.71
CA PHE A 37 11.68 -0.29 2.52
C PHE A 37 10.29 -0.29 1.89
N TRP A 38 9.83 0.86 1.40
CA TRP A 38 8.54 0.94 0.69
C TRP A 38 8.51 0.14 -0.62
N ARG A 39 9.65 0.01 -1.32
CA ARG A 39 9.73 -0.89 -2.49
C ARG A 39 9.63 -2.34 -2.06
N ASP A 40 10.25 -2.73 -0.95
CA ASP A 40 10.20 -4.11 -0.46
C ASP A 40 8.80 -4.47 0.01
N VAL A 41 8.13 -3.58 0.75
CA VAL A 41 6.71 -3.71 1.13
C VAL A 41 5.83 -3.81 -0.12
N TRP A 42 6.06 -2.97 -1.12
CA TRP A 42 5.31 -3.02 -2.37
C TRP A 42 5.48 -4.37 -3.08
N LEU A 43 6.73 -4.82 -3.25
CA LEU A 43 7.03 -6.07 -3.95
C LEU A 43 6.52 -7.30 -3.20
N ALA A 44 6.65 -7.32 -1.87
CA ALA A 44 6.31 -8.49 -1.05
C ALA A 44 4.81 -8.58 -0.74
N VAL A 45 4.16 -7.44 -0.49
CA VAL A 45 2.79 -7.42 0.06
C VAL A 45 1.82 -6.70 -0.87
N THR A 46 2.06 -5.43 -1.20
CA THR A 46 1.01 -4.59 -1.80
C THR A 46 0.75 -4.89 -3.27
N ARG A 47 1.77 -5.34 -4.03
CA ARG A 47 1.65 -5.58 -5.47
C ARG A 47 0.57 -6.60 -5.82
N LYS A 48 0.48 -7.71 -5.09
CA LYS A 48 -0.54 -8.75 -5.38
C LYS A 48 -1.97 -8.20 -5.26
N TYR A 49 -2.19 -7.36 -4.25
CA TYR A 49 -3.49 -6.72 -4.02
C TYR A 49 -3.80 -5.68 -5.08
N HIS A 50 -2.80 -4.89 -5.45
CA HIS A 50 -2.92 -3.93 -6.54
C HIS A 50 -3.30 -4.62 -7.85
N ASP A 51 -2.60 -5.70 -8.22
CA ASP A 51 -2.85 -6.42 -9.47
C ASP A 51 -4.28 -7.00 -9.50
N VAL A 52 -4.76 -7.58 -8.38
CA VAL A 52 -6.14 -8.11 -8.27
C VAL A 52 -7.18 -6.99 -8.37
N LEU A 53 -6.99 -5.88 -7.66
CA LEU A 53 -7.94 -4.76 -7.71
C LEU A 53 -7.97 -4.11 -9.09
N HIS A 54 -6.82 -4.00 -9.75
CA HIS A 54 -6.73 -3.49 -11.12
C HIS A 54 -7.46 -4.39 -12.11
N THR A 55 -7.36 -5.71 -11.98
CA THR A 55 -8.15 -6.63 -12.82
C THR A 55 -9.66 -6.48 -12.58
N PHE A 56 -10.09 -6.26 -11.34
CA PHE A 56 -11.51 -6.03 -11.05
C PHE A 56 -12.03 -4.70 -11.59
N GLU A 57 -11.18 -3.67 -11.67
CA GLU A 57 -11.51 -2.41 -12.32
C GLU A 57 -11.61 -2.58 -13.84
N GLU A 58 -10.65 -3.26 -14.48
CA GLU A 58 -10.65 -3.54 -15.92
C GLU A 58 -11.85 -4.40 -16.36
N ASP A 59 -12.24 -5.37 -15.54
CA ASP A 59 -13.41 -6.23 -15.78
C ASP A 59 -14.75 -5.51 -15.46
N GLY A 60 -14.71 -4.28 -14.94
CA GLY A 60 -15.89 -3.50 -14.58
C GLY A 60 -16.67 -4.04 -13.38
N VAL A 61 -16.04 -4.92 -12.58
CA VAL A 61 -16.60 -5.49 -11.34
C VAL A 61 -16.47 -4.51 -10.18
N LEU A 62 -15.42 -3.68 -10.20
CA LEU A 62 -15.17 -2.64 -9.22
C LEU A 62 -15.54 -1.27 -9.79
N ASP A 63 -16.44 -0.55 -9.11
CA ASP A 63 -16.66 0.88 -9.37
C ASP A 63 -16.07 1.69 -8.22
N ILE A 64 -15.03 2.47 -8.51
CA ILE A 64 -14.34 3.34 -7.54
C ILE A 64 -15.22 4.53 -7.13
N SER A 65 -16.27 4.83 -7.91
CA SER A 65 -17.26 5.85 -7.58
C SER A 65 -18.31 5.35 -6.59
N ASP A 66 -18.45 4.03 -6.42
CA ASP A 66 -19.41 3.42 -5.52
C ASP A 66 -18.78 3.12 -4.15
N ILE A 67 -19.29 3.80 -3.13
CA ILE A 67 -18.87 3.66 -1.73
C ILE A 67 -19.10 2.23 -1.22
N LEU A 68 -20.11 1.52 -1.71
CA LEU A 68 -20.39 0.13 -1.31
C LEU A 68 -19.33 -0.83 -1.85
N HIS A 69 -18.90 -0.65 -3.10
CA HIS A 69 -17.84 -1.45 -3.70
C HIS A 69 -16.49 -1.20 -3.00
N LEU A 70 -16.18 0.07 -2.71
CA LEU A 70 -15.02 0.45 -1.91
C LEU A 70 -15.04 -0.17 -0.51
N SER A 71 -16.19 -0.10 0.18
CA SER A 71 -16.34 -0.65 1.53
C SER A 71 -16.25 -2.19 1.54
N GLY A 72 -16.81 -2.85 0.53
CA GLY A 72 -16.72 -4.30 0.38
C GLY A 72 -15.29 -4.78 0.12
N VAL A 73 -14.56 -4.08 -0.74
CA VAL A 73 -13.13 -4.32 -0.95
C VAL A 73 -12.36 -4.12 0.35
N GLN A 74 -12.55 -3.02 1.05
CA GLN A 74 -11.89 -2.81 2.34
C GLN A 74 -12.21 -3.93 3.32
N TYR A 75 -13.45 -4.36 3.43
CA TYR A 75 -13.83 -5.43 4.35
C TYR A 75 -13.12 -6.77 4.05
N ILE A 76 -12.96 -7.12 2.77
CA ILE A 76 -12.35 -8.39 2.35
C ILE A 76 -10.82 -8.31 2.39
N PHE A 77 -10.25 -7.23 1.86
CA PHE A 77 -8.82 -7.12 1.64
C PHE A 77 -8.06 -6.59 2.86
N LEU A 78 -8.68 -5.78 3.72
CA LEU A 78 -8.01 -5.22 4.90
C LEU A 78 -7.57 -6.26 5.94
N PRO A 79 -8.35 -7.29 6.33
CA PRO A 79 -7.86 -8.33 7.22
C PRO A 79 -6.74 -9.16 6.56
N SER A 80 -6.88 -9.48 5.28
CA SER A 80 -5.87 -10.24 4.52
C SER A 80 -4.55 -9.48 4.42
N LEU A 81 -4.63 -8.18 4.10
CA LEU A 81 -3.49 -7.27 4.03
C LEU A 81 -2.80 -7.14 5.39
N ARG A 82 -3.56 -7.07 6.49
CA ARG A 82 -3.00 -7.02 7.84
C ARG A 82 -2.20 -8.27 8.15
N THR A 83 -2.74 -9.46 7.90
CA THR A 83 -2.02 -10.71 8.14
C THR A 83 -0.75 -10.81 7.31
N ASP A 84 -0.78 -10.39 6.04
CA ASP A 84 0.43 -10.37 5.23
C ASP A 84 1.47 -9.36 5.70
N LEU A 85 1.04 -8.20 6.19
CA LEU A 85 1.93 -7.20 6.78
C LEU A 85 2.55 -7.73 8.07
N GLU A 86 1.81 -8.46 8.90
CA GLU A 86 2.34 -9.10 10.11
C GLU A 86 3.41 -10.14 9.75
N VAL A 87 3.15 -10.99 8.75
CA VAL A 87 4.13 -11.94 8.22
C VAL A 87 5.35 -11.23 7.64
N PHE A 88 5.14 -10.15 6.90
CA PHE A 88 6.23 -9.33 6.35
C PHE A 88 7.07 -8.70 7.45
N ILE A 89 6.46 -8.17 8.52
CA ILE A 89 7.16 -7.59 9.65
C ILE A 89 7.99 -8.66 10.37
N ASP A 90 7.43 -9.86 10.60
CA ASP A 90 8.16 -10.95 11.24
C ASP A 90 9.35 -11.41 10.39
N TRP A 91 9.14 -11.59 9.08
CA TRP A 91 10.22 -11.91 8.14
C TRP A 91 11.27 -10.80 8.09
N TRP A 92 10.87 -9.54 7.99
CA TRP A 92 11.75 -8.37 7.91
C TRP A 92 12.53 -8.12 9.21
N ASN A 93 11.96 -8.44 10.36
CA ASN A 93 12.70 -8.30 11.63
C ASN A 93 13.70 -9.44 11.86
N ASN A 94 13.46 -10.61 11.27
CA ASN A 94 14.30 -11.80 11.44
C ASN A 94 15.22 -12.10 10.24
N HIS A 95 15.13 -11.35 9.13
CA HIS A 95 16.03 -11.55 8.00
C HIS A 95 17.49 -11.23 8.39
N PRO A 96 18.46 -12.06 8.00
CA PRO A 96 19.87 -11.78 8.24
C PRO A 96 20.31 -10.56 7.42
N LEU A 97 21.07 -9.66 8.07
CA LEU A 97 21.68 -8.46 7.45
C LEU A 97 22.78 -8.82 6.45
#